data_AF-A0A3M1C658-F1
#
_entry.id   AF-A0A3M1C658-F1
#
_cell.length_a   1.000
_cell.length_b   1.000
_cell.length_c   1.000
_cell.angle_alpha   90.00
_cell.angle_beta   90.00
_cell.angle_gamma   90.00
#
_symmetry.space_group_name_H-M   'P 1'
#
loop_
_entity.id
_entity.type
_entity.pdbx_description
1 polymer ?
#
loop_
_entity_poly.entity_id
_entity_poly.type
_entity_poly.pdbx_seq_one_letter_code
_entity_poly.pdbx_strand_id
1 'polypeptide(L)'
;MQVKKFEAKTIREALEMVKAQLGPDAIILSAKEHSNRFGLVGQKSVEVTAAISEEMLNKKRLIEAKLDEKTREKFKKIPARQQKEVIEKFINKYKEKKPSITPIPYIQITDDADISNEVSDLSFVEKEVEEKRAEEKNLTSGQRIRNAARDALKAIQFLDEDAERKVKRGKEEESSGSQKNELHNILKEKDQRITSLQRELIQLKQLVSKFQSVPKNFINAHPGAEFGVPYDLSFMFEKLVDAGISAENASEILSKLEKTVPLVQRKKRALVLAWV
;
A
#
# COMPACT_ATOMS: atom_id res chain seq x y z
N MET A 1 1.12 4.02 -11.96
CA MET A 1 2.05 2.86 -12.00
C MET A 1 3.36 3.31 -12.62
N GLN A 2 4.50 2.84 -12.14
CA GLN A 2 5.80 3.12 -12.77
C GLN A 2 6.29 1.90 -13.54
N VAL A 3 6.62 2.08 -14.82
CA VAL A 3 7.15 1.04 -15.71
C VAL A 3 8.61 1.34 -16.04
N LYS A 4 9.46 0.31 -16.00
CA LYS A 4 10.88 0.40 -16.40
C LYS A 4 11.30 -0.83 -17.20
N LYS A 5 12.18 -0.60 -18.18
CA LYS A 5 12.82 -1.62 -19.00
C LYS A 5 14.24 -1.88 -18.48
N PHE A 6 14.62 -3.14 -18.42
CA PHE A 6 15.92 -3.62 -17.97
C PHE A 6 16.50 -4.52 -19.05
N GLU A 7 17.78 -4.40 -19.34
CA GLU A 7 18.49 -5.26 -20.28
C GLU A 7 19.70 -5.87 -19.59
N ALA A 8 19.88 -7.18 -19.72
CA ALA A 8 21.00 -7.90 -19.13
C ALA A 8 21.44 -9.07 -20.02
N LYS A 9 22.57 -9.71 -19.71
CA LYS A 9 23.06 -10.87 -20.48
C LYS A 9 22.21 -12.12 -20.23
N THR A 10 21.68 -12.24 -19.02
CA THR A 10 20.86 -13.38 -18.61
C THR A 10 19.56 -12.88 -17.97
N ILE A 11 18.49 -13.69 -18.07
CA ILE A 11 17.21 -13.40 -17.42
C ILE A 11 17.38 -13.25 -15.89
N ARG A 12 18.29 -14.02 -15.28
CA ARG A 12 18.56 -13.96 -13.83
C ARG A 12 19.12 -12.61 -13.43
N GLU A 13 20.11 -12.10 -14.17
CA GLU A 13 20.70 -10.78 -13.95
C GLU A 13 19.66 -9.67 -14.15
N ALA A 14 18.83 -9.76 -15.18
CA ALA A 14 17.75 -8.80 -15.40
C ALA A 14 16.76 -8.78 -14.22
N LEU A 15 16.38 -9.95 -13.70
CA LEU A 15 15.50 -10.05 -12.53
C LEU A 15 16.15 -9.50 -11.25
N GLU A 16 17.45 -9.64 -11.08
CA GLU A 16 18.19 -9.03 -9.97
C GLU A 16 18.17 -7.50 -10.07
N MET A 17 18.37 -6.93 -11.27
CA MET A 17 18.25 -5.49 -11.51
C MET A 17 16.83 -4.96 -11.23
N VAL A 18 15.80 -5.70 -11.65
CA VAL A 18 14.39 -5.37 -11.36
C VAL A 18 14.15 -5.33 -9.86
N LYS A 19 14.58 -6.37 -9.12
CA LYS A 19 14.41 -6.45 -7.67
C LYS A 19 15.17 -5.35 -6.92
N ALA A 20 16.39 -5.04 -7.35
CA ALA A 20 17.19 -3.99 -6.74
C ALA A 20 16.53 -2.61 -6.91
N GLN A 21 16.12 -2.26 -8.14
CA GLN A 21 15.57 -0.94 -8.43
C GLN A 21 14.11 -0.81 -8.00
N LEU A 22 13.22 -1.67 -8.50
CA LEU A 22 11.79 -1.57 -8.26
C LEU A 22 11.40 -2.20 -6.93
N GLY A 23 11.99 -3.35 -6.58
CA GLY A 23 11.68 -4.09 -5.35
C GLY A 23 11.10 -5.48 -5.62
N PRO A 24 10.84 -6.25 -4.55
CA PRO A 24 10.32 -7.62 -4.64
C PRO A 24 8.92 -7.73 -5.25
N ASP A 25 8.09 -6.69 -5.11
CA ASP A 25 6.69 -6.67 -5.56
C ASP A 25 6.54 -6.14 -7.00
N ALA A 26 7.65 -6.00 -7.73
CA ALA A 26 7.60 -5.63 -9.14
C ALA A 26 6.95 -6.75 -9.97
N ILE A 27 6.03 -6.36 -10.85
CA ILE A 27 5.32 -7.25 -11.76
C ILE A 27 6.04 -7.21 -13.10
N ILE A 28 6.41 -8.37 -13.64
CA ILE A 28 6.98 -8.47 -14.99
C ILE A 28 5.85 -8.37 -16.00
N LEU A 29 5.93 -7.37 -16.89
CA LEU A 29 4.96 -7.17 -17.98
C LEU A 29 5.36 -7.96 -19.22
N SER A 30 6.64 -7.93 -19.56
CA SER A 30 7.17 -8.65 -20.72
C SER A 30 8.61 -9.07 -20.49
N ALA A 31 8.99 -10.23 -21.02
CA ALA A 31 10.39 -10.65 -21.14
C ALA A 31 10.64 -11.05 -22.59
N LYS A 32 11.67 -10.46 -23.21
CA LYS A 32 12.04 -10.70 -24.60
C LYS A 32 13.53 -11.01 -24.67
N GLU A 33 13.88 -12.11 -25.32
CA GLU A 33 15.26 -12.45 -25.62
C GLU A 33 15.66 -11.82 -26.96
N HIS A 34 16.79 -11.11 -26.97
CA HIS A 34 17.42 -10.59 -28.16
C HIS A 34 18.66 -11.42 -28.45
N SER A 35 18.61 -12.20 -29.53
CA SER A 35 19.78 -12.85 -30.09
C SER A 35 20.14 -12.13 -31.38
N ASN A 36 21.14 -11.26 -31.35
CA ASN A 36 21.69 -10.69 -32.59
C ASN A 36 22.47 -11.79 -33.31
N ARG A 37 21.87 -12.40 -34.34
CA ARG A 37 22.51 -13.44 -35.17
C ARG A 37 23.37 -12.86 -36.30
N PHE A 38 23.60 -11.55 -36.30
CA PHE A 38 24.36 -10.86 -37.35
C PHE A 38 25.85 -10.79 -36.94
N GLY A 39 26.62 -11.82 -37.30
CA GLY A 39 28.06 -11.91 -37.08
C GLY A 39 28.50 -13.13 -36.24
N LEU A 40 29.75 -13.55 -36.40
CA LEU A 40 30.36 -14.76 -35.79
C LEU A 40 30.34 -14.78 -34.24
N VAL A 41 30.00 -13.67 -33.58
CA VAL A 41 29.93 -13.56 -32.11
C VAL A 41 28.68 -12.78 -31.67
N GLY A 42 27.51 -13.31 -32.02
CA GLY A 42 26.24 -12.76 -31.53
C GLY A 42 26.09 -12.88 -30.02
N GLN A 43 26.14 -11.77 -29.28
CA GLN A 43 25.85 -11.77 -27.85
C GLN A 43 24.34 -11.90 -27.63
N LYS A 44 23.93 -12.78 -26.71
CA LYS A 44 22.55 -12.91 -26.26
C LYS A 44 22.30 -11.86 -25.18
N SER A 45 21.25 -11.06 -25.33
CA SER A 45 20.74 -10.18 -24.28
C SER A 45 19.26 -10.47 -24.01
N VAL A 46 18.80 -10.11 -22.82
CA VAL A 46 17.42 -10.30 -22.38
C VAL A 46 16.89 -8.96 -21.90
N GLU A 47 15.79 -8.55 -22.50
CA GLU A 47 15.02 -7.37 -22.14
C GLU A 47 13.84 -7.76 -21.25
N VAL A 48 13.72 -7.12 -20.09
CA VAL A 48 12.63 -7.32 -19.14
C VAL A 48 11.96 -5.98 -18.87
N THR A 49 10.67 -5.89 -19.17
CA THR A 49 9.84 -4.75 -18.80
C THR A 49 9.09 -5.10 -17.54
N ALA A 50 9.29 -4.31 -16.48
CA ALA A 50 8.66 -4.51 -15.20
C ALA A 50 7.92 -3.25 -14.74
N ALA A 51 6.85 -3.44 -13.97
CA ALA A 51 6.05 -2.38 -13.41
C ALA A 51 5.92 -2.53 -11.90
N ILE A 52 5.78 -1.40 -11.21
CA ILE A 52 5.45 -1.36 -9.78
C ILE A 52 4.31 -0.37 -9.54
N SER A 53 3.47 -0.67 -8.55
CA SER A 53 2.46 0.28 -8.09
C SER A 53 3.14 1.47 -7.43
N GLU A 54 2.57 2.67 -7.62
CA GLU A 54 3.10 3.90 -7.01
C GLU A 54 3.08 3.82 -5.49
N GLU A 55 2.06 3.15 -4.93
CA GLU A 55 1.94 2.95 -3.50
C GLU A 55 3.14 2.18 -2.91
N MET A 56 3.58 1.10 -3.55
CA MET A 56 4.70 0.28 -3.08
C MET A 56 6.04 0.99 -3.25
N LEU A 57 6.21 1.72 -4.34
CA LEU A 57 7.40 2.56 -4.54
C LEU A 57 7.50 3.66 -3.47
N ASN A 58 6.38 4.32 -3.17
CA ASN A 58 6.34 5.36 -2.13
C ASN A 58 6.62 4.78 -0.75
N LYS A 59 6.08 3.59 -0.43
CA LYS A 59 6.39 2.85 0.81
C LYS A 59 7.90 2.57 0.94
N LYS A 60 8.54 2.04 -0.11
CA LYS A 60 9.99 1.79 -0.13
C LYS A 60 10.79 3.07 0.12
N ARG A 61 10.49 4.14 -0.62
CA ARG A 61 11.16 5.45 -0.45
C ARG A 61 11.00 6.02 0.95
N LEU A 62 9.79 5.93 1.51
CA LEU A 62 9.50 6.42 2.86
C LEU A 62 10.30 5.66 3.92
N ILE A 63 10.43 4.34 3.77
CA ILE A 63 11.23 3.54 4.70
C ILE A 63 12.71 3.85 4.53
N GLU A 64 13.22 3.89 3.30
CA GLU A 64 14.61 4.26 3.03
C GLU A 64 14.98 5.64 3.57
N ALA A 65 14.07 6.61 3.49
CA ALA A 65 14.27 7.95 4.04
C ALA A 65 14.22 8.00 5.58
N LYS A 66 13.58 7.02 6.22
CA LYS A 66 13.47 6.93 7.68
C LYS A 66 14.54 6.05 8.33
N LEU A 67 15.23 5.23 7.55
CA LEU A 67 16.31 4.38 8.06
C LEU A 67 17.62 5.17 8.08
N ASP A 68 18.41 4.98 9.14
CA ASP A 68 19.80 5.45 9.19
C ASP A 68 20.63 4.79 8.08
N GLU A 69 21.69 5.45 7.62
CA GLU A 69 22.48 5.03 6.44
C GLU A 69 23.05 3.62 6.62
N LYS A 70 23.56 3.30 7.82
CA LYS A 70 24.06 1.95 8.14
C LYS A 70 22.97 0.88 8.02
N THR A 71 21.74 1.21 8.38
CA THR A 71 20.61 0.27 8.31
C THR A 71 20.06 0.18 6.89
N ARG A 72 20.11 1.29 6.15
CA ARG A 72 19.75 1.35 4.73
C ARG A 72 20.65 0.47 3.88
N GLU A 73 21.96 0.48 4.12
CA GLU A 73 22.89 -0.42 3.42
C GLU A 73 22.60 -1.90 3.71
N LYS A 74 22.34 -2.24 4.98
CA LYS A 74 21.93 -3.60 5.37
C LYS A 74 20.63 -4.00 4.66
N PHE A 75 19.65 -3.10 4.65
CA PHE A 75 18.37 -3.31 3.97
C PHE A 75 18.55 -3.60 2.47
N LYS A 76 19.45 -2.87 1.79
CA LYS A 76 19.76 -3.11 0.36
C LYS A 76 20.43 -4.46 0.11
N LYS A 77 21.25 -4.96 1.04
CA LYS A 77 21.97 -6.25 0.92
C LYS A 77 21.08 -7.46 1.22
N ILE A 78 20.00 -7.27 1.98
CA ILE A 78 19.07 -8.33 2.36
C ILE A 78 18.30 -8.86 1.13
N PRO A 79 18.00 -10.17 1.03
CA PRO A 79 17.19 -10.71 -0.06
C PRO A 79 15.84 -10.00 -0.23
N ALA A 80 15.39 -9.83 -1.47
CA ALA A 80 14.17 -9.10 -1.79
C ALA A 80 12.93 -9.60 -1.01
N ARG A 81 12.82 -10.91 -0.75
CA ARG A 81 11.73 -11.50 0.05
C ARG A 81 11.72 -10.97 1.49
N GLN A 82 12.88 -10.86 2.12
CA GLN A 82 13.01 -10.33 3.48
C GLN A 82 12.82 -8.81 3.50
N GLN A 83 13.24 -8.08 2.44
CA GLN A 83 12.96 -6.65 2.31
C GLN A 83 11.45 -6.37 2.37
N LYS A 84 10.64 -7.20 1.70
CA LYS A 84 9.17 -7.10 1.75
C LYS A 84 8.63 -7.23 3.16
N GLU A 85 9.04 -8.25 3.91
CA GLU A 85 8.58 -8.45 5.29
C GLU A 85 8.94 -7.28 6.20
N VAL A 86 10.13 -6.72 6.04
CA VAL A 86 10.55 -5.52 6.78
C VAL A 86 9.65 -4.33 6.41
N ILE A 87 9.39 -4.12 5.11
CA ILE A 87 8.50 -3.06 4.63
C ILE A 87 7.10 -3.18 5.25
N GLU A 88 6.50 -4.37 5.18
CA GLU A 88 5.17 -4.64 5.71
C GLU A 88 5.10 -4.43 7.22
N LYS A 89 6.08 -4.95 7.97
CA LYS A 89 6.18 -4.75 9.43
C LYS A 89 6.26 -3.26 9.79
N PHE A 90 7.07 -2.49 9.06
CA PHE A 90 7.16 -1.04 9.29
C PHE A 90 5.82 -0.35 9.05
N ILE A 91 5.15 -0.64 7.93
CA ILE A 91 3.87 -0.02 7.59
C ILE A 91 2.79 -0.35 8.61
N ASN A 92 2.67 -1.62 9.02
CA ASN A 92 1.66 -2.04 9.98
C ASN A 92 1.86 -1.36 11.33
N LYS A 93 3.11 -1.27 11.80
CA LYS A 93 3.47 -0.54 13.03
C LYS A 93 3.08 0.94 12.96
N TYR A 94 3.17 1.57 11.79
CA TYR A 94 2.73 2.97 11.61
C TYR A 94 1.21 3.11 11.51
N LYS A 95 0.49 2.10 10.99
CA LYS A 95 -0.98 2.11 10.96
C LYS A 95 -1.57 2.01 12.37
N GLU A 96 -1.01 1.16 13.22
CA GLU A 96 -1.43 1.00 14.62
C GLU A 96 -1.14 2.22 15.49
N LYS A 97 -0.06 2.96 15.18
CA LYS A 97 0.35 4.15 15.95
C LYS A 97 -0.29 5.46 15.53
N LYS A 98 -1.19 5.49 14.54
CA LYS A 98 -1.97 6.71 14.33
C LYS A 98 -2.86 6.86 15.57
N PRO A 99 -2.64 7.87 16.43
CA PRO A 99 -3.61 8.13 17.48
C PRO A 99 -4.95 8.28 16.77
N SER A 100 -5.98 7.58 17.24
CA SER A 100 -7.34 7.92 16.86
C SER A 100 -7.41 9.42 17.01
N ILE A 101 -7.60 10.14 15.91
CA ILE A 101 -7.83 11.57 15.95
C ILE A 101 -9.07 11.68 16.83
N THR A 102 -8.86 11.96 18.12
CA THR A 102 -9.95 12.37 18.99
C THR A 102 -10.56 13.53 18.23
N PRO A 103 -11.85 13.45 17.87
CA PRO A 103 -12.49 14.53 17.12
C PRO A 103 -12.15 15.80 17.88
N ILE A 104 -11.38 16.68 17.23
CA ILE A 104 -11.10 18.00 17.78
C ILE A 104 -12.50 18.54 18.06
N PRO A 105 -12.88 18.79 19.33
CA PRO A 105 -14.19 19.33 19.62
C PRO A 105 -14.28 20.59 18.79
N TYR A 106 -15.31 20.67 17.92
CA TYR A 106 -15.57 21.86 17.15
C TYR A 106 -15.65 22.99 18.17
N ILE A 107 -14.66 23.88 18.17
CA ILE A 107 -14.77 25.17 18.82
C ILE A 107 -15.95 25.81 18.10
N GLN A 108 -17.08 25.88 18.79
CA GLN A 108 -18.19 26.71 18.35
C GLN A 108 -17.64 28.14 18.35
N ILE A 109 -17.32 28.63 17.14
CA ILE A 109 -17.05 30.04 16.93
C ILE A 109 -18.40 30.71 17.15
N THR A 110 -18.62 31.15 18.38
CA THR A 110 -19.60 32.16 18.67
C THR A 110 -18.95 33.46 18.23
N ASP A 111 -19.51 34.07 17.18
CA ASP A 111 -19.25 35.45 16.87
C ASP A 111 -19.72 36.26 18.08
N ASP A 112 -18.79 36.79 18.88
CA ASP A 112 -18.91 38.08 19.57
C ASP A 112 -17.68 38.33 20.44
N ALA A 113 -17.45 39.62 20.66
CA ALA A 113 -16.22 40.27 21.09
C ALA A 113 -15.70 39.87 22.50
N ASP A 114 -14.43 40.26 22.72
CA ASP A 114 -13.74 40.36 24.01
C ASP A 114 -13.26 39.06 24.67
N ILE A 115 -12.05 38.62 24.30
CA ILE A 115 -11.23 37.74 25.15
C ILE A 115 -9.77 38.21 25.13
N SER A 116 -9.46 39.16 26.01
CA SER A 116 -8.12 39.32 26.58
C SER A 116 -8.13 38.70 27.97
N ASN A 117 -7.14 37.83 28.24
CA ASN A 117 -6.91 37.07 29.48
C ASN A 117 -7.74 35.80 29.67
N GLU A 118 -7.21 34.67 29.18
CA GLU A 118 -7.13 33.42 29.96
C GLU A 118 -6.33 32.38 29.15
N VAL A 119 -5.02 32.33 29.40
CA VAL A 119 -4.14 31.27 28.92
C VAL A 119 -3.55 30.61 30.15
N SER A 120 -4.29 29.68 30.75
CA SER A 120 -3.78 28.86 31.85
C SER A 120 -4.68 27.65 32.15
N ASP A 121 -4.92 26.74 31.18
CA ASP A 121 -5.25 25.35 31.56
C ASP A 121 -5.08 24.28 30.45
N LEU A 122 -3.86 24.08 29.96
CA LEU A 122 -3.54 22.93 29.09
C LEU A 122 -2.37 22.12 29.67
N SER A 123 -2.55 21.55 30.87
CA SER A 123 -1.53 20.73 31.56
C SER A 123 -1.96 19.30 31.92
N PHE A 124 -3.11 18.81 31.41
CA PHE A 124 -3.69 17.56 31.95
C PHE A 124 -3.37 16.27 31.17
N VAL A 125 -2.71 16.32 30.00
CA VAL A 125 -2.46 15.10 29.18
C VAL A 125 -0.99 14.64 29.17
N GLU A 126 -0.05 15.43 29.70
CA GLU A 126 1.36 15.02 29.81
C GLU A 126 1.65 14.13 31.04
N LYS A 127 0.77 14.11 32.05
CA LYS A 127 1.04 13.44 33.34
C LYS A 127 1.09 11.91 33.26
N GLU A 128 0.29 11.28 32.41
CA GLU A 128 0.14 9.82 32.41
C GLU A 128 1.24 9.08 31.63
N VAL A 129 1.89 9.76 30.67
CA VAL A 129 3.06 9.23 29.94
C VAL A 129 4.36 9.49 30.70
N GLU A 130 4.40 10.53 31.53
CA GLU A 130 5.56 10.88 32.34
C GLU A 130 5.67 9.99 33.59
N GLU A 131 4.55 9.50 34.14
CA GLU A 131 4.53 8.60 35.31
C GLU A 131 5.17 7.23 35.02
N LYS A 132 4.92 6.64 33.84
CA LYS A 132 5.58 5.38 33.41
C LYS A 132 7.07 5.56 33.10
N ARG A 133 7.50 6.76 32.69
CA ARG A 133 8.93 7.08 32.50
C ARG A 133 9.64 7.44 33.80
N ALA A 134 8.92 7.95 34.79
CA ALA A 134 9.46 8.26 36.12
C ALA A 134 9.73 6.98 36.92
N GLU A 135 8.90 5.94 36.79
CA GLU A 135 9.17 4.64 37.43
C GLU A 135 10.44 3.96 36.88
N GLU A 136 10.69 4.02 35.57
CA GLU A 136 11.94 3.50 35.00
C GLU A 136 13.17 4.29 35.47
N LYS A 137 13.03 5.59 35.74
CA LYS A 137 14.12 6.46 36.22
C LYS A 137 14.56 6.14 37.65
N ASN A 138 13.70 5.56 38.48
CA ASN A 138 14.01 5.21 39.88
C ASN A 138 14.66 3.84 40.07
N LEU A 139 14.76 3.00 39.03
CA LEU A 139 15.58 1.79 39.13
C LEU A 139 17.06 2.15 39.12
N THR A 140 17.74 1.81 40.22
CA THR A 140 19.21 1.85 40.30
C THR A 140 19.81 1.13 39.10
N SER A 141 20.90 1.67 38.54
CA SER A 141 21.59 1.12 37.36
C SER A 141 21.87 -0.39 37.48
N GLY A 142 22.13 -0.89 38.69
CA GLY A 142 22.29 -2.32 38.96
C GLY A 142 21.02 -3.19 38.84
N GLN A 143 19.83 -2.64 39.05
CA GLN A 143 18.56 -3.36 38.81
C GLN A 143 18.24 -3.43 37.32
N ARG A 144 18.56 -2.38 36.56
CA ARG A 144 18.39 -2.36 35.10
C ARG A 144 19.27 -3.42 34.41
N ILE A 145 20.52 -3.54 34.85
CA ILE A 145 21.45 -4.56 34.34
C ILE A 145 20.96 -5.97 34.68
N ARG A 146 20.45 -6.19 35.91
CA ARG A 146 19.90 -7.49 36.32
C ARG A 146 18.67 -7.90 35.52
N ASN A 147 17.75 -6.97 35.26
CA ASN A 147 16.56 -7.25 34.46
C ASN A 147 16.93 -7.53 32.99
N ALA A 148 17.82 -6.74 32.40
CA ALA A 148 18.32 -6.97 31.05
C ALA A 148 19.06 -8.31 30.91
N ALA A 149 19.88 -8.69 31.90
CA ALA A 149 20.56 -9.99 31.91
C ALA A 149 19.56 -11.18 32.04
N ARG A 150 18.50 -11.00 32.83
CA ARG A 150 17.46 -12.04 32.99
C ARG A 150 16.65 -12.25 31.71
N ASP A 151 16.35 -11.17 30.99
CA ASP A 151 15.65 -11.26 29.70
C ASP A 151 16.56 -11.83 28.60
N ALA A 152 17.86 -11.50 28.61
CA ALA A 152 18.83 -12.09 27.70
C ALA A 152 18.97 -13.61 27.92
N LEU A 153 19.00 -14.07 29.17
CA LEU A 153 19.06 -15.51 29.50
C LEU A 153 17.80 -16.27 29.06
N LYS A 154 16.62 -15.67 29.22
CA LYS A 154 15.37 -16.26 28.69
C LYS A 154 15.40 -16.39 27.18
N ALA A 155 15.92 -15.37 26.48
CA ALA A 155 16.02 -15.41 25.02
C ALA A 155 16.98 -16.51 24.52
N ILE A 156 18.04 -16.81 25.27
CA ILE A 156 18.98 -17.90 24.93
C ILE A 156 18.33 -19.28 25.09
N GLN A 157 17.54 -19.49 26.15
CA GLN A 157 16.81 -20.76 26.34
C GLN A 157 15.84 -21.07 25.18
N PHE A 158 15.18 -20.06 24.61
CA PHE A 158 14.31 -20.26 23.45
C PHE A 158 15.07 -20.61 22.16
N LEU A 159 16.34 -20.21 22.03
CA LEU A 159 17.14 -20.52 20.84
C LEU A 159 17.70 -21.95 20.87
N ASP A 160 18.00 -22.49 22.05
CA ASP A 160 18.45 -23.87 22.20
C ASP A 160 17.31 -24.88 21.93
N GLU A 161 16.08 -24.58 22.34
CA GLU A 161 14.92 -25.44 22.05
C GLU A 161 14.62 -25.55 20.54
N ASP A 162 14.85 -24.48 19.77
CA ASP A 162 14.68 -24.51 18.30
C ASP A 162 15.86 -25.19 17.58
N ALA A 163 17.05 -25.17 18.17
CA ALA A 163 18.22 -25.88 17.65
C ALA A 163 18.09 -27.40 17.83
N GLU A 164 17.63 -27.87 18.99
CA GLU A 164 17.43 -29.31 19.25
C GLU A 164 16.31 -29.93 18.39
N ARG A 165 15.26 -29.15 18.06
CA ARG A 165 14.19 -29.59 17.14
C ARG A 165 14.68 -29.82 15.70
N LYS A 166 15.75 -29.15 15.27
CA LYS A 166 16.34 -29.37 13.94
C LYS A 166 17.31 -30.55 13.88
N VAL A 167 17.96 -30.91 14.99
CA VAL A 167 18.90 -32.05 15.03
C VAL A 167 18.16 -33.38 15.09
N LYS A 168 16.99 -33.47 15.76
CA LYS A 168 16.19 -34.70 15.78
C LYS A 168 15.44 -35.01 14.48
N ARG A 169 15.30 -34.05 13.56
CA ARG A 169 14.57 -34.24 12.29
C ARG A 169 15.44 -34.67 11.11
N GLY A 170 16.75 -34.82 11.32
CA GLY A 170 17.72 -35.15 10.27
C GLY A 170 18.21 -36.60 10.23
N LYS A 171 17.63 -37.53 10.99
CA LYS A 171 18.13 -38.91 11.10
C LYS A 171 17.17 -40.06 10.75
N GLU A 172 15.98 -39.78 10.21
CA GLU A 172 14.99 -40.82 9.88
C GLU A 172 14.44 -40.76 8.44
N GLU A 173 15.17 -40.17 7.48
CA GLU A 173 14.74 -40.15 6.06
C GLU A 173 15.70 -40.92 5.14
N GLU A 174 15.86 -42.21 5.41
CA GLU A 174 16.26 -43.21 4.41
C GLU A 174 15.36 -44.45 4.52
N SER A 175 14.07 -44.29 4.20
CA SER A 175 13.25 -45.44 3.77
C SER A 175 12.39 -45.03 2.57
N SER A 176 12.73 -45.62 1.42
CA SER A 176 12.31 -45.25 0.06
C SER A 176 10.89 -45.73 -0.32
N GLY A 177 9.97 -45.83 0.65
CA GLY A 177 8.62 -46.33 0.44
C GLY A 177 7.50 -45.28 0.34
N SER A 178 7.70 -44.05 0.85
CA SER A 178 6.59 -43.12 1.13
C SER A 178 6.35 -42.00 0.10
N GLN A 179 7.27 -41.77 -0.85
CA GLN A 179 7.18 -40.60 -1.76
C GLN A 179 6.02 -40.65 -2.76
N LYS A 180 5.49 -41.85 -3.09
CA LYS A 180 4.33 -41.97 -4.01
C LYS A 180 3.02 -41.51 -3.39
N ASN A 181 2.85 -41.68 -2.06
CA ASN A 181 1.62 -41.29 -1.38
C ASN A 181 1.55 -39.76 -1.15
N GLU A 182 2.70 -39.12 -0.94
CA GLU A 182 2.76 -37.67 -0.74
C GLU A 182 2.44 -36.89 -2.03
N LEU A 183 2.92 -37.37 -3.19
CA LEU A 183 2.61 -36.76 -4.49
C LEU A 183 1.10 -36.85 -4.82
N HIS A 184 0.47 -37.97 -4.46
CA HIS A 184 -0.96 -38.17 -4.68
C HIS A 184 -1.81 -37.25 -3.80
N ASN A 185 -1.39 -36.99 -2.55
CA ASN A 185 -2.07 -36.04 -1.67
C ASN A 185 -1.94 -34.60 -2.19
N ILE A 186 -0.76 -34.20 -2.67
CA ILE A 186 -0.56 -32.86 -3.25
C ILE A 186 -1.43 -32.64 -4.50
N LEU A 187 -1.57 -33.65 -5.36
CA LEU A 187 -2.45 -33.56 -6.54
C LEU A 187 -3.92 -33.42 -6.12
N LYS A 188 -4.36 -34.20 -5.14
CA LYS A 188 -5.73 -34.16 -4.62
C LYS A 188 -6.08 -32.80 -3.99
N GLU A 189 -5.15 -32.19 -3.25
CA GLU A 189 -5.34 -30.84 -2.68
C GLU A 189 -5.42 -29.77 -3.77
N LYS A 190 -4.62 -29.88 -4.83
CA LYS A 190 -4.67 -28.97 -5.98
C LYS A 190 -6.02 -29.04 -6.69
N ASP A 191 -6.55 -30.23 -6.91
CA ASP A 191 -7.85 -30.42 -7.54
C ASP A 191 -8.98 -29.84 -6.67
N GLN A 192 -8.93 -30.05 -5.36
CA GLN A 192 -9.88 -29.42 -4.42
C GLN A 192 -9.79 -27.89 -4.48
N ARG A 193 -8.58 -27.32 -4.55
CA ARG A 193 -8.41 -25.88 -4.65
C ARG A 193 -8.92 -25.34 -5.99
N ILE A 194 -8.67 -26.03 -7.09
CA ILE A 194 -9.19 -25.64 -8.42
C ILE A 194 -10.72 -25.63 -8.41
N THR A 195 -11.36 -26.66 -7.83
CA THR A 195 -12.83 -26.70 -7.74
C THR A 195 -13.40 -25.60 -6.84
N SER A 196 -12.72 -25.24 -5.74
CA SER A 196 -13.13 -24.10 -4.89
C SER A 196 -13.07 -22.77 -5.67
N LEU A 197 -11.98 -22.52 -6.41
CA LEU A 197 -11.80 -21.31 -7.21
C LEU A 197 -12.81 -21.22 -8.36
N GLN A 198 -13.18 -22.34 -8.98
CA GLN A 198 -14.22 -22.37 -10.01
C GLN A 198 -15.59 -21.95 -9.44
N ARG A 199 -15.93 -22.37 -8.22
CA ARG A 199 -17.18 -21.96 -7.56
C ARG A 199 -17.18 -20.47 -7.23
N GLU A 200 -16.07 -19.95 -6.71
CA GLU A 200 -15.91 -18.51 -6.46
C GLU A 200 -16.06 -17.69 -7.75
N LEU A 201 -15.46 -18.14 -8.86
CA LEU A 201 -15.62 -17.48 -10.16
C LEU A 201 -17.07 -17.49 -10.66
N ILE A 202 -17.81 -18.58 -10.45
CA ILE A 202 -19.23 -18.65 -10.80
C ILE A 202 -20.05 -17.67 -9.95
N GLN A 203 -19.80 -17.61 -8.65
CA GLN A 203 -20.46 -16.64 -7.75
C GLN A 203 -20.13 -15.19 -8.15
N LEU A 204 -18.87 -14.89 -8.47
CA LEU A 204 -18.46 -13.56 -8.91
C LEU A 204 -19.14 -13.18 -10.23
N LYS A 205 -19.20 -14.10 -11.20
CA LYS A 205 -19.91 -13.87 -12.47
C LYS A 205 -21.40 -13.59 -12.25
N GLN A 206 -22.04 -14.30 -11.31
CA GLN A 206 -23.44 -14.04 -10.95
C GLN A 206 -23.63 -12.66 -10.31
N LEU A 207 -22.73 -12.25 -9.40
CA LEU A 207 -22.76 -10.92 -8.80
C LEU A 207 -22.57 -9.82 -9.86
N VAL A 208 -21.57 -9.96 -10.73
CA VAL A 208 -21.32 -8.97 -11.80
C VAL A 208 -22.49 -8.90 -12.77
N SER A 209 -23.10 -10.03 -13.13
CA SER A 209 -24.29 -10.04 -13.99
C SER A 209 -25.47 -9.29 -13.34
N LYS A 210 -25.68 -9.44 -12.02
CA LYS A 210 -26.68 -8.64 -11.29
C LYS A 210 -26.36 -7.15 -11.32
N PHE A 211 -25.09 -6.75 -11.19
CA PHE A 211 -24.69 -5.34 -11.31
C PHE A 211 -24.84 -4.79 -12.74
N GLN A 212 -24.63 -5.60 -13.77
CA GLN A 212 -24.88 -5.19 -15.16
C GLN A 212 -26.36 -4.97 -15.48
N SER A 213 -27.26 -5.64 -14.75
CA SER A 213 -28.70 -5.43 -14.86
C SER A 213 -29.20 -4.19 -14.11
N VAL A 214 -28.34 -3.50 -13.35
CA VAL A 214 -28.69 -2.19 -12.77
C VAL A 214 -28.87 -1.22 -13.94
N PRO A 215 -30.07 -0.63 -14.12
CA PRO A 215 -30.34 0.23 -15.25
C PRO A 215 -29.34 1.38 -15.27
N LYS A 216 -28.67 1.59 -16.41
CA LYS A 216 -27.73 2.70 -16.63
C LYS A 216 -28.37 4.09 -16.45
N ASN A 217 -29.68 4.15 -16.20
CA ASN A 217 -30.48 5.36 -16.01
C ASN A 217 -30.16 6.11 -14.70
N PHE A 218 -29.36 5.56 -13.77
CA PHE A 218 -28.88 6.34 -12.62
C PHE A 218 -27.90 7.46 -13.01
N ILE A 219 -27.35 7.42 -14.23
CA ILE A 219 -26.51 8.51 -14.76
C ILE A 219 -27.36 9.76 -15.07
N ASN A 220 -28.69 9.64 -15.19
CA ASN A 220 -29.58 10.74 -15.54
C ASN A 220 -30.25 11.43 -14.34
N ALA A 221 -29.85 11.10 -13.10
CA ALA A 221 -30.57 11.55 -11.90
C ALA A 221 -30.11 12.90 -11.34
N HIS A 222 -29.27 13.66 -12.05
CA HIS A 222 -28.80 14.96 -11.59
C HIS A 222 -29.09 16.08 -12.60
N PRO A 223 -29.24 17.34 -12.16
CA PRO A 223 -29.39 18.47 -13.07
C PRO A 223 -28.29 18.51 -14.13
N GLY A 224 -28.67 18.71 -15.39
CA GLY A 224 -27.73 18.81 -16.52
C GLY A 224 -27.24 17.47 -17.08
N ALA A 225 -27.71 16.33 -16.57
CA ALA A 225 -27.32 15.02 -17.11
C ALA A 225 -27.75 14.83 -18.56
N GLU A 226 -28.90 15.39 -18.93
CA GLU A 226 -29.45 15.42 -20.27
C GLU A 226 -28.57 16.19 -21.26
N PHE A 227 -27.75 17.13 -20.78
CA PHE A 227 -26.75 17.87 -21.56
C PHE A 227 -25.35 17.27 -21.47
N GLY A 228 -25.20 16.10 -20.83
CA GLY A 228 -23.91 15.42 -20.68
C GLY A 228 -22.97 16.04 -19.64
N VAL A 229 -23.50 16.87 -18.72
CA VAL A 229 -22.71 17.46 -17.63
C VAL A 229 -22.33 16.36 -16.63
N PRO A 230 -21.07 16.23 -16.17
CA PRO A 230 -20.72 15.25 -15.15
C PRO A 230 -21.32 15.61 -13.78
N TYR A 231 -21.66 14.61 -12.97
CA TYR A 231 -22.24 14.79 -11.63
C TYR A 231 -21.48 15.81 -10.76
N ASP A 232 -20.14 15.84 -10.82
CA ASP A 232 -19.30 16.78 -10.08
C ASP A 232 -19.58 18.26 -10.41
N LEU A 233 -20.13 18.56 -11.60
CA LEU A 233 -20.47 19.89 -12.08
C LEU A 233 -21.99 20.19 -12.06
N SER A 234 -22.82 19.23 -11.64
CA SER A 234 -24.29 19.39 -11.57
C SER A 234 -24.72 20.60 -10.73
N PHE A 235 -24.09 20.81 -9.58
CA PHE A 235 -24.32 21.97 -8.72
C PHE A 235 -24.04 23.30 -9.43
N MET A 236 -23.02 23.35 -10.29
CA MET A 236 -22.71 24.57 -11.05
C MET A 236 -23.68 24.79 -12.20
N PHE A 237 -24.12 23.71 -12.85
CA PHE A 237 -25.15 23.79 -13.87
C PHE A 237 -26.43 24.41 -13.31
N GLU A 238 -26.92 23.88 -12.19
CA GLU A 238 -28.09 24.40 -11.48
C GLU A 238 -27.91 25.89 -11.12
N LYS A 239 -26.76 26.25 -10.53
CA LYS A 239 -26.47 27.64 -10.17
C LYS A 239 -26.45 28.61 -11.36
N LEU A 240 -25.97 28.18 -12.53
CA LEU A 240 -25.96 29.00 -13.74
C LEU A 240 -27.38 29.18 -14.30
N VAL A 241 -28.18 28.12 -14.28
CA VAL A 241 -29.58 28.16 -14.70
C VAL A 241 -30.40 29.06 -13.76
N ASP A 242 -30.18 28.96 -12.45
CA ASP A 242 -30.80 29.83 -11.45
C ASP A 242 -30.40 31.30 -11.62
N ALA A 243 -29.19 31.57 -12.11
CA ALA A 243 -28.72 32.91 -12.45
C ALA A 243 -29.31 33.45 -13.78
N GLY A 244 -30.16 32.68 -14.46
CA GLY A 244 -30.83 33.06 -15.71
C GLY A 244 -30.07 32.70 -16.98
N ILE A 245 -29.01 31.90 -16.91
CA ILE A 245 -28.30 31.39 -18.09
C ILE A 245 -29.10 30.22 -18.67
N SER A 246 -29.27 30.17 -19.99
CA SER A 246 -29.95 29.03 -20.62
C SER A 246 -29.19 27.72 -20.39
N ALA A 247 -29.93 26.62 -20.28
CA ALA A 247 -29.38 25.29 -20.00
C ALA A 247 -28.32 24.87 -21.05
N GLU A 248 -28.53 25.19 -22.32
CA GLU A 248 -27.58 24.92 -23.40
C GLU A 248 -26.27 25.67 -23.20
N ASN A 249 -26.36 26.97 -22.89
CA ASN A 249 -25.18 27.82 -22.67
C ASN A 249 -24.42 27.39 -21.40
N ALA A 250 -25.14 27.06 -20.33
CA ALA A 250 -24.57 26.53 -19.10
C ALA A 250 -23.79 25.23 -19.36
N SER A 251 -24.34 24.32 -20.18
CA SER A 251 -23.66 23.09 -20.57
C SER A 251 -22.39 23.34 -21.40
N GLU A 252 -22.42 24.32 -22.31
CA GLU A 252 -21.25 24.67 -23.12
C GLU A 252 -20.11 25.27 -22.28
N ILE A 253 -20.44 26.15 -21.33
CA ILE A 253 -19.49 26.74 -20.37
C ILE A 253 -18.82 25.62 -19.57
N LEU A 254 -19.60 24.68 -19.02
CA LEU A 254 -19.07 23.57 -18.23
C LEU A 254 -18.26 22.56 -19.07
N SER A 255 -18.58 22.39 -20.35
CA SER A 255 -17.76 21.59 -21.28
C SER A 255 -16.39 22.24 -21.54
N LYS A 256 -16.33 23.58 -21.65
CA LYS A 256 -15.06 24.33 -21.73
C LYS A 256 -14.26 24.22 -20.44
N LEU A 257 -14.93 24.27 -19.29
CA LEU A 257 -14.31 24.06 -17.98
C LEU A 257 -13.67 22.67 -17.90
N GLU A 258 -14.39 21.62 -18.33
CA GLU A 258 -13.88 20.25 -18.30
C GLU A 258 -12.60 20.06 -19.12
N LYS A 259 -12.49 20.73 -20.28
CA LYS A 259 -11.32 20.67 -21.15
C LYS A 259 -10.11 21.43 -20.59
N THR A 260 -10.34 22.46 -19.80
CA THR A 260 -9.29 23.38 -19.30
C THR A 260 -8.83 23.05 -17.88
N VAL A 261 -9.73 22.56 -17.03
CA VAL A 261 -9.46 22.34 -15.60
C VAL A 261 -9.18 20.85 -15.31
N PRO A 262 -8.02 20.51 -14.71
CA PRO A 262 -7.70 19.14 -14.33
C PRO A 262 -8.74 18.54 -13.35
N LEU A 263 -8.97 17.22 -13.45
CA LEU A 263 -9.92 16.46 -12.61
C LEU A 263 -9.78 16.74 -11.11
N VAL A 264 -8.56 16.91 -10.61
CA VAL A 264 -8.29 17.17 -9.18
C VAL A 264 -8.83 18.53 -8.73
N GLN A 265 -8.82 19.51 -9.63
CA GLN A 265 -9.27 20.88 -9.34
C GLN A 265 -10.78 21.02 -9.50
N ARG A 266 -11.42 20.25 -10.41
CA ARG A 266 -12.87 20.22 -10.58
C ARG A 266 -13.64 19.84 -9.30
N LYS A 267 -13.02 19.04 -8.42
CA LYS A 267 -13.62 18.69 -7.12
C LYS A 267 -13.66 19.85 -6.12
N LYS A 268 -12.88 20.90 -6.34
CA LYS A 268 -12.83 22.07 -5.46
C LYS A 268 -13.85 23.10 -5.94
N ARG A 269 -15.04 23.08 -5.36
CA ARG A 269 -16.17 23.95 -5.73
C ARG A 269 -15.79 25.44 -5.87
N ALA A 270 -14.96 25.96 -4.97
CA ALA A 270 -14.50 27.35 -5.01
C ALA A 270 -13.69 27.69 -6.27
N LEU A 271 -12.86 26.78 -6.76
CA LEU A 271 -12.09 27.01 -7.99
C LEU A 271 -12.97 26.96 -9.23
N VAL A 272 -13.92 26.04 -9.26
CA VAL A 272 -14.90 25.94 -10.36
C VAL A 272 -15.74 27.22 -10.40
N LEU A 273 -16.20 27.71 -9.24
CA LEU A 273 -16.93 28.97 -9.11
C LEU A 273 -16.13 30.20 -9.53
N ALA A 274 -14.82 30.23 -9.26
CA ALA A 274 -13.98 31.36 -9.66
C ALA A 274 -13.64 31.36 -11.15
N TRP A 275 -13.77 30.20 -11.81
CA TRP A 275 -13.52 30.05 -13.24
C TRP A 275 -14.73 30.43 -14.09
N VAL A 276 -15.92 30.07 -13.61
CA VAL A 276 -17.22 30.33 -14.26
C VAL A 276 -17.63 31.78 -14.07
#